data_AF-A0A4Y2K5B9-F1
#
_entry.id   AF-A0A4Y2K5B9-F1
#
_cell.length_a   1.000
_cell.length_b   1.000
_cell.length_c   1.000
_cell.angle_alpha   90.00
_cell.angle_beta   90.00
_cell.angle_gamma   90.00
#
_symmetry.space_group_name_H-M   'P 1'
#
loop_
_entity.id
_entity.type
_entity.pdbx_description
1 polymer ?
#
loop_
_entity_poly.entity_id
_entity_poly.type
_entity_poly.pdbx_seq_one_letter_code
_entity_poly.pdbx_strand_id
1 'polypeptide(L)'
;MFLADKSTGFRFLIDTGAEISVIPPRTIQERNRTASKLKLFAANGTTISTFGEKLLTLDLNLRRVFRWPFIIASVSHPIIGADFLKTFGLLVDMKNNCLIDTSTGRKISVQMIASSEGKITLLAEDSPYKELLMEFPEITRVEARAKVKHQVEHHIETTGPPVFSRARRLPPEKLIIAKREFQYIID
;
A
#
# COMPACT_ATOMS: atom_id res chain seq x y z
N MET A 1 -6.43 1.81 7.80
CA MET A 1 -7.54 2.65 8.31
C MET A 1 -8.82 1.85 8.30
N PHE A 2 -9.66 1.95 9.33
CA PHE A 2 -10.95 1.26 9.38
C PHE A 2 -12.13 2.23 9.36
N LEU A 3 -13.14 1.88 8.59
CA LEU A 3 -14.42 2.59 8.51
C LEU A 3 -15.52 1.69 9.05
N ALA A 4 -16.19 2.13 10.12
CA ALA A 4 -17.33 1.43 10.67
C ALA A 4 -18.59 1.82 9.90
N ASP A 5 -19.25 0.83 9.33
CA ASP A 5 -20.56 0.98 8.72
C ASP A 5 -21.63 0.50 9.69
N LYS A 6 -22.50 1.42 10.11
CA LYS A 6 -23.54 1.13 11.12
C LYS A 6 -24.66 0.26 10.55
N SER A 7 -24.92 0.32 9.25
CA SER A 7 -26.05 -0.41 8.64
C SER A 7 -25.75 -1.91 8.51
N THR A 8 -24.55 -2.29 8.08
CA THR A 8 -24.16 -3.69 7.93
C THR A 8 -23.49 -4.27 9.18
N GLY A 9 -23.01 -3.42 10.09
CA GLY A 9 -22.20 -3.81 11.25
C GLY A 9 -20.75 -4.17 10.90
N PHE A 10 -20.33 -3.98 9.65
CA PHE A 10 -18.95 -4.23 9.24
C PHE A 10 -18.02 -3.08 9.67
N ARG A 11 -16.77 -3.46 9.94
CA ARG A 11 -15.65 -2.52 10.00
C ARG A 11 -14.74 -2.80 8.81
N PHE A 12 -14.84 -1.96 7.80
CA PHE A 12 -14.09 -2.10 6.55
C PHE A 12 -12.68 -1.58 6.69
N LEU A 13 -11.70 -2.37 6.27
CA LEU A 13 -10.37 -1.87 5.98
C LEU A 13 -10.42 -1.03 4.71
N ILE A 14 -9.93 0.21 4.78
CA ILE A 14 -9.71 1.04 3.59
C ILE A 14 -8.35 0.67 3.03
N ASP A 15 -8.33 0.08 1.83
CA ASP A 15 -7.12 -0.40 1.18
C ASP A 15 -7.06 0.11 -0.27
N THR A 16 -6.21 1.10 -0.51
CA THR A 16 -5.96 1.62 -1.86
C THR A 16 -5.12 0.67 -2.72
N GLY A 17 -4.49 -0.34 -2.12
CA GLY A 17 -3.71 -1.36 -2.81
C GLY A 17 -4.55 -2.56 -3.28
N ALA A 18 -5.79 -2.70 -2.79
CA ALA A 18 -6.74 -3.69 -3.28
C ALA A 18 -7.50 -3.14 -4.48
N GLU A 19 -7.48 -3.83 -5.62
CA GLU A 19 -8.21 -3.40 -6.82
C GLU A 19 -9.73 -3.46 -6.62
N ILE A 20 -10.21 -4.47 -5.90
CA ILE A 20 -11.63 -4.74 -5.73
C ILE A 20 -12.06 -4.77 -4.26
N SER A 21 -13.33 -4.49 -4.02
CA SER A 21 -13.94 -4.50 -2.69
C SER A 21 -14.47 -5.88 -2.34
N VAL A 22 -14.07 -6.39 -1.16
CA VAL A 22 -14.37 -7.75 -0.72
C VAL A 22 -15.01 -7.79 0.67
N ILE A 23 -15.79 -8.84 0.94
CA ILE A 23 -16.32 -9.14 2.27
C ILE A 23 -16.09 -10.61 2.64
N PRO A 24 -15.91 -10.93 3.93
CA PRO A 24 -15.86 -12.32 4.36
C PRO A 24 -17.25 -12.97 4.25
N PRO A 25 -17.33 -14.27 3.98
CA PRO A 25 -18.59 -15.01 4.09
C PRO A 25 -19.07 -15.05 5.54
N ARG A 26 -20.32 -14.67 5.77
CA ARG A 26 -20.96 -14.68 7.10
C ARG A 26 -21.67 -16.00 7.40
N THR A 27 -22.12 -16.73 6.38
CA THR A 27 -22.83 -18.01 6.55
C THR A 27 -22.12 -19.16 5.87
N ILE A 28 -22.39 -20.38 6.32
CA ILE A 28 -21.91 -21.61 5.67
C ILE A 28 -22.46 -21.71 4.24
N GLN A 29 -23.69 -21.26 4.02
CA GLN A 29 -24.29 -21.22 2.68
C GLN A 29 -23.53 -20.29 1.73
N GLU A 30 -23.08 -19.12 2.21
CA GLU A 30 -22.23 -18.23 1.42
C GLU A 30 -20.89 -18.89 1.10
N ARG A 31 -20.28 -19.64 2.03
CA ARG A 31 -19.04 -20.40 1.77
C ARG A 31 -19.22 -21.55 0.78
N ASN A 32 -20.39 -22.15 0.75
CA ASN A 32 -20.70 -23.30 -0.10
C ASN A 32 -21.23 -22.90 -1.49
N ARG A 33 -21.37 -21.60 -1.78
CA ARG A 33 -21.67 -21.15 -3.15
C ARG A 33 -20.56 -21.56 -4.09
N THR A 34 -20.95 -21.91 -5.31
CA THR A 34 -20.02 -22.30 -6.38
C THR A 34 -18.94 -21.22 -6.54
N ALA A 35 -17.68 -21.66 -6.58
CA ALA A 35 -16.54 -20.76 -6.73
C ALA A 35 -16.74 -19.85 -7.95
N SER A 36 -16.57 -18.55 -7.76
CA SER A 36 -16.63 -17.60 -8.87
C SER A 36 -15.48 -17.90 -9.84
N LYS A 37 -15.67 -17.60 -11.13
CA LYS A 37 -14.57 -17.62 -12.12
C LYS A 37 -13.46 -16.63 -11.74
N LEU A 38 -13.78 -15.62 -10.92
CA LEU A 38 -12.85 -14.61 -10.46
C LEU A 38 -11.88 -15.21 -9.44
N LYS A 39 -10.59 -15.21 -9.79
CA LYS A 39 -9.49 -15.55 -8.88
C LYS A 39 -8.86 -14.27 -8.35
N LEU A 40 -8.69 -14.21 -7.04
CA LEU A 40 -8.03 -13.10 -6.37
C LEU A 40 -6.68 -13.56 -5.84
N PHE A 41 -5.74 -12.63 -5.75
CA PHE A 41 -4.40 -12.90 -5.26
C PHE A 41 -4.03 -11.87 -4.19
N ALA A 42 -3.45 -12.35 -3.09
CA ALA A 42 -2.85 -11.49 -2.08
C ALA A 42 -1.48 -10.97 -2.55
N ALA A 43 -0.94 -9.97 -1.84
CA ALA A 43 0.38 -9.40 -2.15
C ALA A 43 1.53 -10.41 -2.06
N ASN A 44 1.37 -11.50 -1.30
CA ASN A 44 2.35 -12.60 -1.22
C ASN A 44 2.14 -13.67 -2.32
N GLY A 45 1.26 -13.43 -3.29
CA GLY A 45 0.98 -14.33 -4.40
C GLY A 45 0.04 -15.50 -4.07
N THR A 46 -0.46 -15.62 -2.84
CA THR A 46 -1.41 -16.70 -2.52
C THR A 46 -2.77 -16.43 -3.13
N THR A 47 -3.44 -17.49 -3.57
CA THR A 47 -4.81 -17.39 -4.10
C THR A 47 -5.80 -17.19 -2.96
N ILE A 48 -6.71 -16.23 -3.14
CA ILE A 48 -7.84 -15.99 -2.24
C ILE A 48 -9.09 -16.58 -2.91
N SER A 49 -9.69 -17.57 -2.24
CA SER A 49 -10.94 -18.19 -2.69
C SER A 49 -12.10 -17.18 -2.69
N THR A 50 -12.95 -17.25 -3.72
CA THR A 50 -14.13 -16.40 -3.89
C THR A 50 -15.41 -17.23 -3.93
N PHE A 51 -16.51 -16.67 -3.44
CA PHE A 51 -17.77 -17.38 -3.21
C PHE A 51 -18.99 -16.65 -3.83
N GLY A 52 -18.74 -15.86 -4.86
CA GLY A 52 -19.73 -15.04 -5.56
C GLY A 52 -19.77 -13.60 -5.07
N GLU A 53 -20.90 -12.94 -5.31
CA GLU A 53 -21.06 -11.50 -5.07
C GLU A 53 -22.26 -11.20 -4.16
N LYS A 54 -22.20 -10.07 -3.46
CA LYS A 54 -23.27 -9.56 -2.62
C LYS A 54 -23.36 -8.06 -2.74
N LEU A 55 -24.52 -7.57 -3.15
CA LEU A 55 -24.82 -6.15 -3.20
C LEU A 55 -25.06 -5.63 -1.78
N LEU A 56 -24.22 -4.70 -1.32
CA LEU A 56 -24.38 -4.03 -0.04
C LEU A 56 -24.72 -2.56 -0.24
N THR A 57 -25.42 -2.01 0.75
CA THR A 57 -25.75 -0.59 0.83
C THR A 57 -25.12 -0.03 2.10
N LEU A 58 -24.02 0.70 1.95
CA LEU A 58 -23.28 1.27 3.07
C LEU A 58 -23.81 2.67 3.41
N ASP A 59 -23.91 2.96 4.70
CA ASP A 59 -24.17 4.30 5.22
C ASP A 59 -22.91 4.82 5.92
N LEU A 60 -22.12 5.56 5.14
CA LEU A 60 -20.88 6.16 5.60
C LEU A 60 -21.08 7.54 6.22
N ASN A 61 -22.32 7.97 6.52
CA ASN A 61 -22.65 9.32 7.02
C ASN A 61 -22.16 10.49 6.13
N LEU A 62 -21.92 10.24 4.84
CA LEU A 62 -21.50 11.24 3.85
C LEU A 62 -22.69 11.89 3.11
N ARG A 63 -23.91 11.76 3.66
CA ARG A 63 -25.18 12.26 3.07
C ARG A 63 -25.55 11.68 1.70
N ARG A 64 -25.02 10.50 1.37
CA ARG A 64 -25.52 9.70 0.26
C ARG A 64 -25.34 8.23 0.53
N VAL A 65 -26.06 7.44 -0.24
CA VAL A 65 -26.12 5.99 -0.14
C VAL A 65 -25.06 5.38 -1.06
N PHE A 66 -24.26 4.46 -0.52
CA PHE A 66 -23.21 3.77 -1.29
C PHE A 66 -23.64 2.34 -1.56
N ARG A 67 -24.24 2.09 -2.72
CA ARG A 67 -24.70 0.76 -3.13
C ARG A 67 -23.68 0.12 -4.07
N TRP A 68 -23.06 -0.99 -3.65
CA TRP A 68 -21.94 -1.59 -4.38
C TRP A 68 -21.95 -3.12 -4.32
N PRO A 69 -21.63 -3.82 -5.44
CA PRO A 69 -21.42 -5.26 -5.43
C PRO A 69 -20.06 -5.58 -4.80
N PHE A 70 -20.08 -6.29 -3.67
CA PHE A 70 -18.87 -6.79 -3.02
C PHE A 70 -18.64 -8.25 -3.41
N ILE A 71 -17.38 -8.62 -3.66
CA ILE A 71 -17.00 -10.01 -3.83
C ILE A 71 -16.92 -10.69 -2.46
N ILE A 72 -17.58 -11.83 -2.31
CA ILE A 72 -17.43 -12.66 -1.10
C ILE A 72 -16.12 -13.43 -1.26
N ALA A 73 -15.17 -13.21 -0.37
CA ALA A 73 -13.83 -13.78 -0.46
C ALA A 73 -13.34 -14.30 0.89
N SER A 74 -12.38 -15.23 0.86
CA SER A 74 -11.77 -15.81 2.05
C SER A 74 -10.75 -14.85 2.70
N VAL A 75 -11.25 -13.73 3.23
CA VAL A 75 -10.48 -12.69 3.93
C VAL A 75 -10.89 -12.60 5.40
N SER A 76 -10.01 -12.08 6.26
CA SER A 76 -10.29 -11.93 7.70
C SER A 76 -11.16 -10.71 8.01
N HIS A 77 -10.99 -9.63 7.24
CA HIS A 77 -11.72 -8.37 7.40
C HIS A 77 -12.32 -7.96 6.05
N PRO A 78 -13.49 -7.31 6.03
CA PRO A 78 -14.02 -6.72 4.81
C PRO A 78 -13.14 -5.55 4.36
N ILE A 79 -12.98 -5.38 3.05
CA ILE A 79 -12.08 -4.40 2.44
C ILE A 79 -12.87 -3.52 1.47
N ILE A 80 -12.70 -2.21 1.60
CA ILE A 80 -13.07 -1.23 0.58
C ILE A 80 -11.82 -0.99 -0.27
N GLY A 81 -11.89 -1.45 -1.51
CA GLY A 81 -10.83 -1.36 -2.51
C GLY A 81 -10.94 -0.13 -3.40
N ALA A 82 -10.02 -0.03 -4.35
CA ALA A 82 -9.91 1.05 -5.31
C ALA A 82 -11.14 1.18 -6.21
N ASP A 83 -11.81 0.07 -6.56
CA ASP A 83 -13.06 0.04 -7.32
C ASP A 83 -14.16 0.91 -6.68
N PHE A 84 -14.41 0.73 -5.39
CA PHE A 84 -15.41 1.48 -4.63
C PHE A 84 -14.95 2.92 -4.44
N LEU A 85 -13.69 3.13 -4.02
CA LEU A 85 -13.15 4.47 -3.79
C LEU A 85 -13.20 5.33 -5.06
N LYS A 86 -12.83 4.76 -6.21
CA LYS A 86 -12.85 5.44 -7.50
C LYS A 86 -14.26 5.70 -7.99
N THR A 87 -15.14 4.69 -7.95
CA THR A 87 -16.55 4.86 -8.37
C THR A 87 -17.22 6.00 -7.63
N PHE A 88 -17.05 6.05 -6.31
CA PHE A 88 -17.72 7.04 -5.49
C PHE A 88 -16.91 8.33 -5.32
N GLY A 89 -15.67 8.44 -5.83
CA GLY A 89 -14.87 9.64 -5.63
C GLY A 89 -14.54 9.90 -4.15
N LEU A 90 -14.04 8.88 -3.46
CA LEU A 90 -13.61 8.97 -2.07
C LEU A 90 -12.09 9.07 -2.01
N LEU A 91 -11.58 10.18 -1.49
CA LEU A 91 -10.16 10.40 -1.27
C LEU A 91 -9.76 9.97 0.12
N VAL A 92 -8.63 9.27 0.21
CA VAL A 92 -8.04 8.82 1.46
C VAL A 92 -7.04 9.87 1.95
N ASP A 93 -7.37 10.56 3.04
CA ASP A 93 -6.51 11.53 3.69
C ASP A 93 -5.84 10.90 4.92
N MET A 94 -4.66 10.34 4.71
CA MET A 94 -3.86 9.69 5.75
C MET A 94 -3.39 10.67 6.83
N LYS A 95 -3.14 11.95 6.47
CA LYS A 95 -2.66 12.94 7.42
C LYS A 95 -3.72 13.24 8.48
N ASN A 96 -4.96 13.37 8.04
CA ASN A 96 -6.08 13.71 8.92
C ASN A 96 -6.90 12.49 9.35
N ASN A 97 -6.46 11.27 9.01
CA ASN A 97 -7.18 10.02 9.26
C ASN A 97 -8.66 10.11 8.85
N CYS A 98 -8.94 10.56 7.63
CA CYS A 98 -10.32 10.73 7.16
C CYS A 98 -10.50 10.32 5.69
N LEU A 99 -11.74 9.99 5.33
CA LEU A 99 -12.16 9.90 3.93
C LEU A 99 -12.88 11.18 3.54
N ILE A 100 -12.52 11.71 2.38
CA ILE A 100 -13.13 12.92 1.81
C ILE A 100 -13.97 12.50 0.60
N ASP A 101 -15.24 12.84 0.64
CA ASP A 101 -16.14 12.71 -0.49
C ASP A 101 -15.96 13.91 -1.42
N THR A 102 -15.47 13.69 -2.64
CA THR A 102 -15.24 14.78 -3.60
C THR A 102 -16.52 15.35 -4.18
N SER A 103 -17.62 14.59 -4.15
CA SER A 103 -18.92 15.02 -4.68
C SER A 103 -19.65 15.94 -3.69
N THR A 104 -19.53 15.65 -2.39
CA THR A 104 -20.24 16.41 -1.34
C THR A 104 -19.33 17.34 -0.52
N GLY A 105 -18.01 17.22 -0.67
CA GLY A 105 -17.01 17.93 0.14
C GLY A 105 -16.94 17.47 1.60
N ARG A 106 -17.67 16.41 1.96
CA ARG A 106 -17.78 15.94 3.35
C ARG A 106 -16.63 15.03 3.71
N LYS A 107 -16.32 15.01 5.00
CA LYS A 107 -15.29 14.15 5.56
C LYS A 107 -15.88 13.23 6.60
N ILE A 108 -15.39 11.99 6.64
CA ILE A 108 -15.64 11.07 7.74
C ILE A 108 -14.31 10.62 8.34
N SER A 109 -14.19 10.71 9.66
CA SER A 109 -13.04 10.20 10.40
C SER A 109 -12.99 8.67 10.30
N VAL A 110 -11.82 8.14 9.99
CA VAL A 110 -11.55 6.70 9.98
C VAL A 110 -10.68 6.34 11.17
N GLN A 111 -10.96 5.19 11.78
CA GLN A 111 -10.22 4.73 12.93
C GLN A 111 -8.88 4.16 12.48
N MET A 112 -7.80 4.67 13.04
CA MET A 112 -6.52 3.98 12.99
C MET A 112 -6.51 2.91 14.07
N ILE A 113 -6.54 1.64 13.66
CA ILE A 113 -6.17 0.57 14.58
C ILE A 113 -4.66 0.68 14.73
N ALA A 114 -4.20 0.98 15.95
CA ALA A 114 -2.82 0.72 16.32
C ALA A 114 -2.64 -0.79 16.25
N SER A 115 -2.14 -1.31 15.13
CA SER A 115 -1.78 -2.71 15.06
C SER A 115 -0.57 -2.89 15.97
N SER A 116 -0.73 -3.70 17.02
CA SER A 116 0.39 -4.23 17.80
C SER A 116 1.23 -5.19 16.96
N GLU A 117 0.67 -5.72 15.87
CA GLU A 117 1.32 -6.69 15.01
C GLU A 117 1.28 -6.23 13.54
N GLY A 118 2.45 -6.18 12.92
CA GLY A 118 2.60 -5.89 11.49
C GLY A 118 2.67 -4.40 11.15
N LYS A 119 3.55 -3.65 11.80
CA LYS A 119 4.15 -2.48 11.13
C LYS A 119 5.13 -3.03 10.08
N ILE A 120 5.02 -2.57 8.83
CA ILE A 120 6.16 -2.66 7.91
C ILE A 120 7.22 -1.75 8.52
N THR A 121 8.09 -2.37 9.30
CA THR A 121 9.22 -1.73 9.94
C THR A 121 10.43 -2.03 9.07
N LEU A 122 11.38 -1.08 9.04
CA LEU A 122 12.70 -1.34 8.45
C LEU A 122 13.43 -2.51 9.14
N LEU A 123 12.97 -2.90 10.34
CA LEU A 123 13.63 -3.85 11.22
C LEU A 123 12.64 -4.95 11.60
N ALA A 124 12.87 -6.17 11.12
CA ALA A 124 12.16 -7.34 11.64
C ALA A 124 12.38 -7.43 13.16
N GLU A 125 11.32 -7.78 13.91
CA GLU A 125 11.38 -7.77 15.38
C GLU A 125 12.39 -8.78 15.94
N ASP A 126 12.67 -9.82 15.16
CA ASP A 126 13.61 -10.93 15.38
C ASP A 126 14.95 -10.74 14.65
N SER A 127 15.20 -9.57 14.05
CA SER A 127 16.47 -9.30 13.38
C SER A 127 17.63 -9.30 14.39
N PRO A 128 18.72 -10.04 14.14
CA PRO A 128 19.90 -10.03 15.02
C PRO A 128 20.59 -8.66 15.07
N TYR A 129 20.27 -7.77 14.11
CA TYR A 129 20.81 -6.41 14.02
C TYR A 129 19.89 -5.36 14.63
N LYS A 130 18.75 -5.75 15.21
CA LYS A 130 17.74 -4.83 15.73
C LYS A 130 18.30 -3.90 16.80
N GLU A 131 19.05 -4.42 17.78
CA GLU A 131 19.66 -3.60 18.84
C GLU A 131 20.70 -2.63 18.27
N LEU A 132 21.55 -3.11 17.37
CA LEU A 132 22.58 -2.30 16.71
C LEU A 132 21.96 -1.17 15.85
N LEU A 133 20.91 -1.46 15.09
CA LEU A 133 20.24 -0.46 14.25
C LEU A 133 19.39 0.52 15.07
N MET A 134 19.00 0.17 16.29
CA MET A 134 18.43 1.12 17.25
C MET A 134 19.49 2.05 17.86
N GLU A 135 20.73 1.60 18.01
CA GLU A 135 21.86 2.43 18.47
C GLU A 135 22.23 3.52 17.45
N PHE A 136 22.05 3.24 16.14
CA PHE A 136 22.34 4.16 15.03
C PHE A 136 21.07 4.53 14.23
N PRO A 137 20.12 5.29 14.81
CA PRO A 137 18.86 5.65 14.16
C PRO A 137 19.05 6.49 12.88
N GLU A 138 20.21 7.13 12.71
CA GLU A 138 20.59 7.85 11.49
C GLU A 138 20.69 6.97 10.24
N ILE A 139 20.95 5.67 10.39
CA ILE A 139 21.05 4.73 9.28
C ILE A 139 19.65 4.39 8.74
N THR A 140 18.65 4.33 9.63
CA THR A 140 17.29 3.89 9.30
C THR A 140 16.33 5.05 9.04
N ARG A 141 16.72 6.31 9.34
CA ARG A 141 15.88 7.49 9.16
C ARG A 141 16.45 8.43 8.08
N VAL A 142 15.63 8.70 7.06
CA VAL A 142 15.97 9.58 5.92
C VAL A 142 16.35 11.01 6.35
N GLU A 143 15.90 11.46 7.53
CA GLU A 143 16.09 12.84 8.01
C GLU A 143 17.42 13.08 8.73
N ALA A 144 18.22 12.05 9.00
CA ALA A 144 19.46 12.23 9.75
C ALA A 144 20.61 12.71 8.85
N ARG A 145 20.58 14.00 8.47
CA ARG A 145 21.86 14.70 8.26
C ARG A 145 22.52 14.82 9.63
N ALA A 146 23.32 13.81 9.99
CA ALA A 146 24.11 13.86 11.21
C ALA A 146 24.91 15.17 11.22
N LYS A 147 24.77 15.97 12.28
CA LYS A 147 25.68 17.09 12.51
C LYS A 147 27.07 16.50 12.71
N VAL A 148 27.98 16.75 11.78
CA VAL A 148 29.36 16.31 11.87
C VAL A 148 29.93 16.80 13.20
N LYS A 149 30.31 15.87 14.09
CA LYS A 149 30.79 16.19 15.46
C LYS A 149 32.22 16.76 15.47
N HIS A 150 32.95 16.62 14.36
CA HIS A 150 34.31 17.09 14.19
C HIS A 150 34.37 18.20 13.14
N GLN A 151 35.27 19.16 13.34
CA GLN A 151 35.55 20.22 12.35
C GLN A 151 36.41 19.73 11.16
N VAL A 152 36.65 18.41 11.07
CA VAL A 152 37.39 17.83 9.96
C VAL A 152 36.42 17.63 8.80
N GLU A 153 36.63 18.40 7.74
CA GLU A 153 35.94 18.26 6.46
C GLU A 153 36.85 17.51 5.48
N HIS A 154 36.31 16.49 4.80
CA HIS A 154 37.01 15.85 3.70
C HIS A 154 36.83 16.71 2.44
N HIS A 155 37.84 17.52 2.11
CA HIS A 155 37.93 18.22 0.85
C HIS A 155 38.74 17.38 -0.15
N ILE A 156 38.20 17.19 -1.36
CA ILE A 156 38.99 16.70 -2.48
C ILE A 156 39.65 17.93 -3.09
N GLU A 157 40.95 18.11 -2.87
CA GLU A 157 41.73 19.15 -3.54
C GLU A 157 41.78 18.86 -5.04
N THR A 158 40.91 19.52 -5.81
CA THR A 158 40.95 19.47 -7.27
C THR A 158 41.61 20.74 -7.79
N THR A 159 42.81 20.64 -8.34
CA THR A 159 43.45 21.74 -9.07
C THR A 159 43.09 21.65 -10.55
N GLY A 160 42.50 22.72 -11.09
CA GLY A 160 42.17 22.83 -12.52
C GLY A 160 40.69 22.61 -12.86
N PRO A 161 40.29 22.81 -14.13
CA PRO A 161 38.92 22.62 -14.58
C PRO A 161 38.49 21.15 -14.48
N PRO A 162 37.19 20.87 -14.30
CA PRO A 162 36.67 19.51 -14.22
C PRO A 162 37.14 18.65 -15.39
N VAL A 163 37.80 17.54 -15.08
CA VAL A 163 38.27 16.60 -16.10
C VAL A 163 37.07 15.78 -16.56
N PHE A 164 36.61 16.00 -17.78
CA PHE A 164 35.57 15.19 -18.40
C PHE A 164 36.22 14.05 -19.21
N SER A 165 35.80 12.82 -18.94
CA SER A 165 36.03 11.69 -19.85
C SER A 165 34.74 11.42 -20.62
N ARG A 166 34.86 11.17 -21.92
CA ARG A 166 33.73 10.59 -22.67
C ARG A 166 33.35 9.25 -22.03
N ALA A 167 32.05 8.97 -21.99
CA ALA A 167 31.56 7.67 -21.58
C ALA A 167 32.24 6.58 -22.43
N ARG A 168 32.82 5.58 -21.77
CA ARG A 168 33.42 4.44 -22.48
C ARG A 168 32.29 3.61 -23.08
N ARG A 169 32.48 3.17 -24.32
CA ARG A 169 31.55 2.22 -24.94
C ARG A 169 31.51 0.95 -24.10
N LEU A 170 30.30 0.45 -23.85
CA LEU A 170 30.13 -0.87 -23.28
C LEU A 170 30.72 -1.92 -24.24
N PRO A 171 31.37 -2.98 -23.73
CA PRO A 171 31.67 -4.16 -24.52
C PRO A 171 30.39 -4.66 -25.23
N PRO A 172 30.50 -5.20 -26.46
CA PRO A 172 29.33 -5.56 -27.27
C PRO A 172 28.30 -6.42 -26.53
N GLU A 173 28.75 -7.41 -25.75
CA GLU A 173 27.90 -8.28 -24.95
C GLU A 173 27.07 -7.51 -23.91
N LYS A 174 27.72 -6.61 -23.15
CA LYS A 174 27.04 -5.79 -22.14
C LYS A 174 26.10 -4.76 -22.76
N LEU A 175 26.45 -4.24 -23.94
CA LEU A 175 25.59 -3.31 -24.67
C LEU A 175 24.29 -3.98 -25.13
N ILE A 176 24.36 -5.23 -25.60
CA ILE A 176 23.19 -6.00 -26.02
C ILE A 176 22.27 -6.25 -24.81
N ILE A 177 22.82 -6.68 -23.68
CA ILE A 177 22.07 -6.89 -22.45
C ILE A 177 21.40 -5.59 -22.00
N ALA A 178 22.16 -4.50 -21.90
CA ALA A 178 21.61 -3.22 -21.47
C ALA A 178 20.46 -2.74 -22.37
N LYS A 179 20.61 -2.85 -23.70
CA LYS A 179 19.55 -2.48 -24.64
C LYS A 179 18.29 -3.34 -24.48
N ARG A 180 18.45 -4.65 -24.25
CA ARG A 180 17.31 -5.56 -24.02
C ARG A 180 16.56 -5.18 -22.74
N GLU A 181 17.28 -4.92 -21.65
CA GLU A 181 16.68 -4.49 -20.38
C GLU A 181 15.95 -3.15 -20.53
N PHE A 182 16.54 -2.16 -21.21
CA PHE A 182 15.89 -0.87 -21.44
C PHE A 182 14.63 -0.99 -22.32
N GLN A 183 14.64 -1.86 -23.33
CA GLN A 183 13.46 -2.11 -24.15
C GLN A 183 12.34 -2.74 -23.33
N TYR A 184 12.66 -3.71 -22.47
CA TYR A 184 11.70 -4.35 -21.57
C TYR A 184 11.05 -3.36 -20.58
N ILE A 185 11.75 -2.30 -20.17
CA ILE A 185 11.22 -1.29 -19.24
C ILE A 185 10.29 -0.27 -19.94
N ILE A 186 10.44 -0.09 -21.26
CA ILE A 186 9.66 0.89 -22.03
C ILE A 186 8.37 0.27 -22.60
N ASP A 187 8.36 -1.04 -22.84
CA ASP A 187 7.18 -1.81 -23.26
C ASP A 187 6.30 -2.23 -22.06
#